data_AF-A0A8K0CIT3-F1
#
_entry.id   AF-A0A8K0CIT3-F1
#
_cell.length_a   1.000
_cell.length_b   1.000
_cell.length_c   1.000
_cell.angle_alpha   90.00
_cell.angle_beta   90.00
_cell.angle_gamma   90.00
#
_symmetry.space_group_name_H-M   'P 1'
#
loop_
_entity.id
_entity.type
_entity.pdbx_description
1 polymer ?
#
loop_
_entity_poly.entity_id
_entity_poly.type
_entity_poly.pdbx_seq_one_letter_code
_entity_poly.pdbx_strand_id
1 'polypeptide(L)'
;MIAISIGGFLMASLDCMYMGFCAEIVIQFRILSQCLEDSVPNAKRFDEMELYIQHHRLLLRCINKFQQAFSIVLMVVYFTLGPLICVELFTAMESHNYQAQVRHAASFLLVSCRLCFYCTAANFIGNEALAVSNAVYSSKWYVHEFSGLRATLLLMIQNSQNGITIKAGGLVIINAETIVKVLRVAWSACSILRGLRQN
;
A
#
# COMPACT_ATOMS: atom_id res chain seq x y z
N MET A 1 21.08 0.89 26.27
CA MET A 1 21.57 0.21 25.05
C MET A 1 20.65 -0.96 24.68
N ILE A 2 20.40 -1.91 25.58
CA ILE A 2 19.53 -3.09 25.35
C ILE A 2 18.11 -2.69 24.86
N ALA A 3 17.45 -1.71 25.51
CA ALA A 3 16.11 -1.27 25.12
C ALA A 3 16.03 -0.68 23.68
N ILE A 4 17.06 0.04 23.24
CA ILE A 4 17.12 0.64 21.89
C ILE A 4 17.27 -0.48 20.85
N SER A 5 18.13 -1.46 21.12
CA SER A 5 18.29 -2.63 20.26
C SER A 5 17.00 -3.43 20.15
N ILE A 6 16.32 -3.71 21.27
CA ILE A 6 15.04 -4.43 21.30
C ILE A 6 13.98 -3.67 20.48
N GLY A 7 13.87 -2.35 20.66
CA GLY A 7 12.93 -1.53 19.89
C GLY A 7 13.20 -1.57 18.39
N GLY A 8 14.49 -1.54 17.99
CA GLY A 8 14.90 -1.68 16.60
C GLY A 8 14.49 -3.03 15.98
N PHE A 9 14.66 -4.12 16.72
CA PHE A 9 14.23 -5.45 16.27
C PHE A 9 12.72 -5.55 16.11
N LEU A 10 11.95 -5.05 17.08
CA LEU A 10 10.48 -5.09 17.01
C LEU A 10 9.94 -4.33 15.80
N MET A 11 10.50 -3.15 15.50
CA MET A 11 10.11 -2.36 14.33
C MET A 11 10.46 -3.09 13.03
N ALA A 12 11.67 -3.63 12.91
CA ALA A 12 12.06 -4.39 11.73
C ALA A 12 11.18 -5.63 11.52
N SER A 13 10.79 -6.33 12.60
CA SER A 13 9.85 -7.46 12.53
C SER A 13 8.47 -7.03 12.05
N LEU A 14 7.96 -5.87 12.51
CA LEU A 14 6.69 -5.31 12.05
C LEU A 14 6.74 -4.90 10.58
N ASP A 15 7.83 -4.27 10.13
CA ASP A 15 8.07 -3.92 8.72
C ASP A 15 8.03 -5.19 7.84
N CYS A 16 8.79 -6.22 8.23
CA CYS A 16 8.84 -7.50 7.53
C CYS A 16 7.47 -8.20 7.50
N MET A 17 6.76 -8.22 8.63
CA MET A 17 5.44 -8.82 8.72
C MET A 17 4.44 -8.11 7.80
N TYR A 18 4.41 -6.76 7.83
CA TYR A 18 3.55 -5.96 6.95
C TYR A 18 3.85 -6.24 5.47
N MET A 19 5.12 -6.21 5.08
CA MET A 19 5.53 -6.44 3.70
C MET A 19 5.22 -7.88 3.24
N GLY A 20 5.41 -8.87 4.11
CA GLY A 20 5.07 -10.26 3.84
C GLY A 20 3.57 -10.44 3.57
N PHE A 21 2.71 -9.90 4.43
CA PHE A 21 1.26 -9.95 4.21
C PHE A 21 0.84 -9.22 2.93
N CYS A 22 1.41 -8.04 2.66
CA CYS A 22 1.14 -7.33 1.42
C CYS A 22 1.53 -8.16 0.19
N ALA A 23 2.71 -8.80 0.21
CA ALA A 23 3.18 -9.64 -0.87
C ALA A 23 2.26 -10.85 -1.11
N GLU A 24 1.86 -11.55 -0.05
CA GLU A 24 0.92 -12.68 -0.14
C GLU A 24 -0.42 -12.25 -0.77
N ILE A 25 -0.98 -11.13 -0.31
CA ILE A 25 -2.23 -10.60 -0.87
C ILE A 25 -2.04 -10.28 -2.37
N VAL A 26 -0.98 -9.56 -2.73
CA VAL A 26 -0.66 -9.20 -4.13
C VAL A 26 -0.54 -10.45 -5.01
N ILE A 27 0.17 -11.48 -4.53
CA ILE A 27 0.36 -12.73 -5.27
C ILE A 27 -0.99 -13.42 -5.51
N GLN A 28 -1.84 -13.53 -4.48
CA GLN A 28 -3.15 -14.16 -4.62
C GLN A 28 -4.08 -13.40 -5.59
N PHE A 29 -4.04 -12.06 -5.59
CA PHE A 29 -4.77 -11.27 -6.58
C PHE A 29 -4.27 -11.51 -8.00
N ARG A 30 -2.95 -11.60 -8.21
CA ARG A 30 -2.35 -11.91 -9.51
C ARG A 30 -2.78 -13.28 -10.04
N ILE A 31 -2.69 -14.31 -9.20
CA ILE A 31 -3.10 -15.67 -9.55
C ILE A 31 -4.57 -15.68 -9.93
N LEU A 32 -5.43 -15.06 -9.11
CA LEU A 32 -6.86 -14.96 -9.39
C LEU A 32 -7.12 -14.23 -10.72
N SER A 33 -6.42 -13.13 -10.99
CA SER A 33 -6.57 -12.36 -12.23
C SER A 33 -6.26 -13.23 -13.46
N GLN A 34 -5.14 -13.96 -13.44
CA GLN A 34 -4.74 -14.85 -14.52
C GLN A 34 -5.73 -16.00 -14.71
N CYS A 35 -6.12 -16.68 -13.62
CA CYS A 35 -7.08 -17.78 -13.70
C CYS A 35 -8.45 -17.31 -14.23
N LEU A 36 -8.90 -16.11 -13.87
CA LEU A 36 -10.15 -15.53 -14.38
C LEU A 36 -10.05 -15.20 -15.87
N GLU A 37 -8.93 -14.63 -16.33
CA GLU A 37 -8.74 -14.32 -17.75
C GLU A 37 -8.83 -15.58 -18.64
N ASP A 38 -8.22 -16.68 -18.19
CA ASP A 38 -8.21 -17.95 -18.92
C ASP A 38 -9.53 -18.74 -18.79
N SER A 39 -10.15 -18.70 -17.62
CA SER A 39 -11.32 -19.53 -17.33
C SER A 39 -12.62 -18.91 -17.81
N VAL A 40 -12.75 -17.57 -17.78
CA VAL A 40 -14.01 -16.90 -18.14
C VAL A 40 -14.46 -17.21 -19.57
N PRO A 41 -13.62 -17.17 -20.61
CA PRO A 41 -14.06 -17.48 -21.98
C PRO A 41 -14.54 -18.93 -22.16
N ASN A 42 -14.04 -19.86 -21.33
CA ASN A 42 -14.28 -21.29 -21.45
C ASN A 42 -15.37 -21.81 -20.51
N ALA A 43 -15.88 -20.96 -19.61
CA ALA A 43 -16.84 -21.37 -18.59
C ALA A 43 -18.18 -21.72 -19.20
N LYS A 44 -18.59 -22.99 -19.01
CA LYS A 44 -19.87 -23.50 -19.51
C LYS A 44 -20.91 -23.56 -18.40
N ARG A 45 -20.49 -23.52 -17.14
CA ARG A 45 -21.37 -23.63 -15.97
C ARG A 45 -20.96 -22.66 -14.87
N PHE A 46 -21.93 -22.27 -14.05
CA PHE A 46 -21.68 -21.44 -12.88
C PHE A 46 -20.75 -22.13 -11.86
N ASP A 47 -20.92 -23.44 -11.68
CA ASP A 47 -20.15 -24.26 -10.73
C ASP A 47 -18.62 -24.21 -10.99
N GLU A 48 -18.20 -24.06 -12.25
CA GLU A 48 -16.79 -23.94 -12.65
C GLU A 48 -16.17 -22.61 -12.17
N MET A 49 -17.01 -21.57 -12.03
CA MET A 49 -16.62 -20.23 -11.61
C MET A 49 -16.79 -19.98 -10.11
N GLU A 50 -17.56 -20.82 -9.43
CA GLU A 50 -17.88 -20.64 -8.03
C GLU A 50 -16.60 -20.55 -7.16
N LEU A 51 -15.61 -21.40 -7.45
CA LEU A 51 -14.33 -21.41 -6.74
C LEU A 51 -13.61 -20.05 -6.83
N TYR A 52 -13.53 -19.44 -8.03
CA TYR A 52 -12.86 -18.16 -8.24
C TYR A 52 -13.63 -17.00 -7.61
N ILE A 53 -14.96 -17.05 -7.66
CA ILE A 53 -15.84 -16.06 -7.01
C ILE A 53 -15.65 -16.13 -5.48
N GLN A 54 -15.63 -17.33 -4.91
CA GLN A 54 -15.39 -17.54 -3.48
C GLN A 54 -13.99 -17.07 -3.09
N HIS A 55 -12.96 -17.36 -3.90
CA HIS A 55 -11.60 -16.90 -3.68
C HIS A 55 -11.50 -15.37 -3.69
N HIS A 56 -12.11 -14.68 -4.65
CA HIS A 56 -12.17 -13.22 -4.68
C HIS A 56 -12.83 -12.63 -3.42
N ARG A 57 -13.97 -13.21 -2.99
CA ARG A 57 -14.64 -12.79 -1.75
C ARG A 57 -13.77 -13.00 -0.52
N LEU A 58 -13.03 -14.10 -0.47
CA LEU A 58 -12.06 -14.38 0.59
C LEU A 58 -10.96 -13.32 0.61
N LEU A 59 -10.41 -12.95 -0.54
CA LEU A 59 -9.37 -11.91 -0.64
C LEU A 59 -9.86 -10.54 -0.17
N LEU A 60 -11.06 -10.13 -0.58
CA LEU A 60 -11.67 -8.89 -0.07
C LEU A 60 -11.85 -8.92 1.45
N ARG A 61 -12.24 -10.06 2.02
CA ARG A 61 -12.34 -10.24 3.48
C ARG A 61 -10.97 -10.19 4.15
N CYS A 62 -9.95 -10.80 3.55
CA CYS A 62 -8.57 -10.76 4.04
C CYS A 62 -8.03 -9.34 4.07
N ILE A 63 -8.25 -8.55 3.02
CA ILE A 63 -7.81 -7.15 3.01
C ILE A 63 -8.54 -6.33 4.08
N ASN A 64 -9.85 -6.52 4.26
CA ASN A 64 -10.58 -5.84 5.32
C ASN A 64 -10.01 -6.14 6.71
N LYS A 65 -9.66 -7.41 6.97
CA LYS A 65 -9.00 -7.81 8.24
C LYS A 65 -7.59 -7.24 8.36
N PHE A 66 -6.82 -7.28 7.27
CA PHE A 66 -5.48 -6.70 7.20
C PHE A 66 -5.53 -5.20 7.52
N GLN A 67 -6.45 -4.47 6.89
CA GLN A 67 -6.64 -3.04 7.15
C GLN A 67 -7.03 -2.80 8.61
N GLN A 68 -7.94 -3.59 9.20
CA GLN A 68 -8.29 -3.44 10.61
C GLN A 68 -7.09 -3.68 11.54
N ALA A 69 -6.29 -4.71 11.27
CA ALA A 69 -5.12 -5.05 12.08
C ALA A 69 -4.00 -4.00 11.99
N PHE A 70 -3.71 -3.51 10.78
CA PHE A 70 -2.60 -2.58 10.53
C PHE A 70 -3.02 -1.11 10.53
N SER A 71 -4.30 -0.77 10.65
CA SER A 71 -4.79 0.63 10.62
C SER A 71 -4.09 1.50 11.66
N ILE A 72 -4.01 1.05 12.91
CA ILE A 72 -3.34 1.78 14.01
C ILE A 72 -1.83 1.81 13.78
N VAL A 73 -1.24 0.69 13.37
CA VAL A 73 0.20 0.59 13.09
C VAL A 73 0.61 1.60 12.02
N LEU A 74 -0.10 1.64 10.89
CA LEU A 74 0.15 2.58 9.79
C LEU A 74 -0.04 4.04 10.23
N MET A 75 -1.00 4.31 11.11
CA MET A 75 -1.20 5.64 11.68
C MET A 75 0.01 6.06 12.51
N VAL A 76 0.48 5.20 13.42
CA VAL A 76 1.68 5.45 14.23
C VAL A 76 2.91 5.63 13.33
N VAL A 77 3.10 4.77 12.33
CA VAL A 77 4.19 4.89 11.35
C VAL A 77 4.13 6.23 10.62
N TYR A 78 2.96 6.65 10.15
CA TYR A 78 2.81 7.93 9.44
C TYR A 78 3.15 9.13 10.34
N PHE A 79 2.59 9.19 11.55
CA PHE A 79 2.83 10.29 12.48
C PHE A 79 4.22 10.26 13.14
N THR A 80 4.96 9.16 13.05
CA THR A 80 6.34 9.09 13.54
C THR A 80 7.35 9.37 12.44
N LEU A 81 7.22 8.72 11.28
CA LEU A 81 8.16 8.90 10.17
C LEU A 81 7.99 10.26 9.49
N GLY A 82 6.77 10.78 9.35
CA GLY A 82 6.53 12.07 8.70
C GLY A 82 7.31 13.23 9.33
N PRO A 83 7.16 13.50 10.65
CA PRO A 83 7.95 14.51 11.35
C PRO A 83 9.45 14.19 11.37
N LEU A 84 9.83 12.90 11.51
CA LEU A 84 11.23 12.49 11.51
C LEU A 84 11.92 12.84 10.18
N ILE A 85 11.26 12.64 9.04
CA ILE A 85 11.76 13.05 7.72
C ILE A 85 12.02 14.57 7.69
N CYS A 86 11.11 15.38 8.27
CA CYS A 86 11.28 16.83 8.32
C CYS A 86 12.49 17.23 9.17
N VAL A 87 12.66 16.62 10.34
CA VAL A 87 13.78 16.89 11.24
C VAL A 87 15.11 16.49 10.60
N GLU A 88 15.23 15.29 10.05
CA GLU A 88 16.46 14.81 9.42
C GLU A 88 16.85 15.63 8.19
N LEU A 89 15.86 16.09 7.42
CA LEU A 89 16.12 17.00 6.30
C LEU A 89 16.67 18.35 6.78
N PHE A 90 16.05 18.92 7.82
CA PHE A 90 16.48 20.20 8.38
C PHE A 90 17.89 20.11 8.99
N THR A 91 18.16 19.09 9.81
CA THR A 91 19.47 18.89 10.44
C THR A 91 20.57 18.63 9.42
N ALA A 92 20.29 17.87 8.35
CA ALA A 92 21.24 17.66 7.25
C ALA A 92 21.57 18.96 6.50
N MET A 93 20.61 19.88 6.38
CA MET A 93 20.82 21.16 5.71
C MET A 93 21.56 22.18 6.58
N GLU A 94 21.40 22.10 7.90
CA GLU A 94 21.92 23.06 8.87
C GLU A 94 23.30 22.70 9.43
N SER A 95 23.68 21.42 9.38
CA SER A 95 24.93 20.94 9.95
C SER A 95 26.17 21.52 9.24
N HIS A 96 27.06 22.17 10.00
CA HIS A 96 28.35 22.67 9.51
C HIS A 96 29.46 21.61 9.49
N ASN A 97 29.28 20.50 10.21
CA ASN A 97 30.22 19.38 10.22
C ASN A 97 29.85 18.39 9.11
N TYR A 98 30.75 18.17 8.16
CA TYR A 98 30.57 17.24 7.04
C TYR A 98 30.17 15.82 7.47
N GLN A 99 30.77 15.29 8.55
CA GLN A 99 30.44 13.93 9.02
C GLN A 99 29.02 13.84 9.59
N ALA A 100 28.55 14.89 10.28
CA ALA A 100 27.19 14.96 10.79
C ALA A 100 26.19 15.12 9.64
N GLN A 101 26.52 15.96 8.66
CA GLN A 101 25.72 16.17 7.45
C GLN A 101 25.45 14.88 6.70
N VAL A 102 26.51 14.11 6.39
CA VAL A 102 26.38 12.83 5.68
C VAL A 102 25.52 11.85 6.48
N ARG A 103 25.65 11.81 7.80
CA ARG A 103 24.86 10.93 8.67
C ARG A 103 23.37 11.28 8.64
N HIS A 104 23.01 12.55 8.76
CA HIS A 104 21.61 13.00 8.70
C HIS A 104 21.02 12.83 7.30
N ALA A 105 21.78 13.09 6.25
CA ALA A 105 21.34 12.84 4.88
C ALA A 105 21.06 11.35 4.63
N ALA A 106 21.93 10.46 5.12
CA ALA A 106 21.71 9.02 5.04
C ALA A 106 20.48 8.58 5.86
N SER A 107 20.28 9.15 7.06
CA SER A 107 19.09 8.89 7.89
C SER A 107 17.80 9.33 7.18
N PHE A 108 17.79 10.54 6.62
CA PHE A 108 16.68 11.08 5.82
C PHE A 108 16.30 10.13 4.68
N LEU A 109 17.28 9.65 3.90
CA LEU A 109 17.04 8.70 2.82
C LEU A 109 16.46 7.37 3.34
N LEU A 110 17.03 6.82 4.42
CA LEU A 110 16.56 5.56 5.01
C LEU A 110 15.10 5.66 5.49
N VAL A 111 14.78 6.72 6.25
CA VAL A 111 13.43 6.95 6.79
C VAL A 111 12.42 7.20 5.65
N SER A 112 12.81 7.97 4.63
CA SER A 112 11.99 8.20 3.46
C SER A 112 11.73 6.91 2.68
N CYS A 113 12.76 6.08 2.48
CA CYS A 113 12.64 4.77 1.85
C CYS A 113 11.70 3.85 2.64
N ARG A 114 11.78 3.84 3.98
CA ARG A 114 10.84 3.06 4.81
C ARG A 114 9.40 3.47 4.57
N LEU A 115 9.08 4.77 4.63
CA LEU A 115 7.74 5.25 4.34
C LEU A 115 7.31 4.93 2.90
N CYS A 116 8.26 4.95 1.95
CA CYS A 116 8.02 4.60 0.55
C CYS A 116 7.59 3.14 0.40
N PHE A 117 8.26 2.21 1.09
CA PHE A 117 7.89 0.78 1.05
C PHE A 117 6.46 0.57 1.54
N TYR A 118 6.07 1.18 2.67
CA TYR A 118 4.71 1.11 3.19
C TYR A 118 3.65 1.60 2.19
N CYS A 119 3.91 2.77 1.59
CA CYS A 119 3.01 3.41 0.62
C CYS A 119 2.92 2.60 -0.68
N THR A 120 4.05 2.08 -1.16
CA THR A 120 4.14 1.34 -2.41
C THR A 120 3.49 -0.03 -2.29
N ALA A 121 3.68 -0.74 -1.18
CA ALA A 121 3.01 -2.02 -0.92
C ALA A 121 1.49 -1.87 -0.89
N ALA A 122 0.98 -0.82 -0.23
CA ALA A 122 -0.45 -0.50 -0.24
C ALA A 122 -0.96 -0.21 -1.67
N ASN A 123 -0.17 0.53 -2.46
CA ASN A 123 -0.51 0.84 -3.84
C ASN A 123 -0.53 -0.39 -4.75
N PHE A 124 0.39 -1.34 -4.54
CA PHE A 124 0.39 -2.61 -5.28
C PHE A 124 -0.89 -3.40 -5.04
N ILE A 125 -1.35 -3.52 -3.79
CA ILE A 125 -2.63 -4.20 -3.49
C ILE A 125 -3.79 -3.55 -4.25
N GLY A 126 -3.87 -2.22 -4.25
CA GLY A 126 -4.90 -1.49 -5.00
C GLY A 126 -4.82 -1.72 -6.51
N ASN A 127 -3.61 -1.71 -7.07
CA ASN A 127 -3.37 -1.95 -8.49
C ASN A 127 -3.74 -3.37 -8.92
N GLU A 128 -3.38 -4.39 -8.14
CA GLU A 128 -3.72 -5.78 -8.46
C GLU A 128 -5.24 -6.03 -8.35
N ALA A 129 -5.92 -5.36 -7.42
CA ALA A 129 -7.38 -5.42 -7.35
C ALA A 129 -8.03 -4.85 -8.62
N LEU A 130 -7.49 -3.76 -9.17
CA LEU A 130 -7.93 -3.19 -10.46
C LEU A 130 -7.59 -4.13 -11.63
N ALA A 131 -6.44 -4.80 -11.59
CA ALA A 131 -6.04 -5.77 -12.61
C ALA A 131 -7.06 -6.92 -12.73
N VAL A 132 -7.58 -7.43 -11.61
CA VAL A 132 -8.66 -8.43 -11.61
C VAL A 132 -9.91 -7.93 -12.35
N SER A 133 -10.33 -6.68 -12.09
CA SER A 133 -11.44 -6.08 -12.84
C SER A 133 -11.15 -6.06 -14.33
N ASN A 134 -9.95 -5.63 -14.72
CA ASN A 134 -9.57 -5.51 -16.12
C ASN A 134 -9.53 -6.87 -16.83
N ALA A 135 -9.02 -7.91 -16.17
CA ALA A 135 -9.00 -9.28 -16.67
C ALA A 135 -10.41 -9.87 -16.86
N VAL A 136 -11.31 -9.65 -15.90
CA VAL A 136 -12.70 -10.07 -16.05
C VAL A 136 -13.39 -9.25 -17.15
N TYR A 137 -13.09 -7.95 -17.26
CA TYR A 137 -13.68 -7.10 -18.29
C TYR A 137 -13.25 -7.51 -19.72
N SER A 138 -11.97 -7.88 -19.92
CA SER A 138 -11.42 -8.27 -21.22
C SER A 138 -11.89 -9.66 -21.70
N SER A 139 -12.36 -10.53 -20.80
CA SER A 139 -12.70 -11.92 -21.08
C SER A 139 -14.06 -12.17 -21.76
N LYS A 140 -14.68 -11.13 -22.35
CA LYS A 140 -15.99 -11.22 -23.05
C LYS A 140 -17.13 -11.81 -22.20
N TRP A 141 -17.10 -11.56 -20.89
CA TRP A 141 -18.10 -12.01 -19.90
C TRP A 141 -19.56 -11.75 -20.33
N TYR A 142 -19.82 -10.68 -21.09
CA TYR A 142 -21.15 -10.29 -21.56
C TYR A 142 -21.78 -11.24 -22.58
N VAL A 143 -20.98 -12.07 -23.25
CA VAL A 143 -21.44 -13.04 -24.27
C VAL A 143 -22.03 -14.30 -23.62
N HIS A 144 -21.81 -14.51 -22.32
CA HIS A 144 -22.28 -15.71 -21.62
C HIS A 144 -23.81 -15.81 -21.59
N GLU A 145 -24.34 -17.00 -21.86
CA GLU A 145 -25.78 -17.25 -21.87
C GLU A 145 -26.38 -17.15 -20.45
N PHE A 146 -25.62 -17.50 -19.42
CA PHE A 146 -26.07 -17.52 -18.03
C PHE A 146 -26.15 -16.11 -17.41
N SER A 147 -27.36 -15.64 -17.13
CA SER A 147 -27.61 -14.33 -16.50
C SER A 147 -27.02 -14.22 -15.08
N GLY A 148 -27.08 -15.30 -14.28
CA GLY A 148 -26.54 -15.31 -12.92
C GLY A 148 -25.02 -15.18 -12.85
N LEU A 149 -24.31 -15.79 -13.80
CA LEU A 149 -22.85 -15.65 -13.91
C LEU A 149 -22.48 -14.23 -14.34
N ARG A 150 -23.16 -13.67 -15.35
CA ARG A 150 -22.96 -12.29 -15.79
C ARG A 150 -23.14 -11.28 -14.66
N ALA A 151 -24.22 -11.41 -13.87
CA ALA A 151 -24.46 -10.55 -12.72
C ALA A 151 -23.35 -10.66 -11.67
N THR A 152 -22.82 -11.86 -11.44
CA THR A 152 -21.75 -12.09 -10.46
C THR A 152 -20.41 -11.51 -10.93
N LEU A 153 -20.06 -11.70 -12.20
CA LEU A 153 -18.85 -11.12 -12.80
C LEU A 153 -18.93 -9.58 -12.81
N LEU A 154 -20.10 -9.01 -13.09
CA LEU A 154 -20.34 -7.56 -12.94
C LEU A 154 -20.09 -7.08 -11.52
N LEU A 155 -20.58 -7.80 -10.51
CA LEU A 155 -20.31 -7.46 -9.11
C LEU A 155 -18.81 -7.57 -8.78
N MET A 156 -18.09 -8.56 -9.31
CA MET A 156 -16.64 -8.66 -9.12
C MET A 156 -15.93 -7.45 -9.75
N ILE A 157 -16.26 -7.11 -10.99
CA ILE A 157 -15.74 -5.91 -11.66
C ILE A 157 -16.00 -4.67 -10.81
N GLN A 158 -17.24 -4.44 -10.38
CA GLN A 158 -17.61 -3.26 -9.59
C GLN A 158 -16.86 -3.18 -8.26
N ASN A 159 -16.71 -4.30 -7.54
CA ASN A 159 -15.97 -4.33 -6.28
C ASN A 159 -14.47 -4.10 -6.47
N SER A 160 -13.89 -4.64 -7.55
CA SER A 160 -12.48 -4.42 -7.91
C SER A 160 -12.20 -2.99 -8.41
N GLN A 161 -13.13 -2.38 -9.16
CA GLN A 161 -12.99 -1.03 -9.71
C GLN A 161 -13.07 0.07 -8.66
N ASN A 162 -13.81 -0.15 -7.58
CA ASN A 162 -13.91 0.81 -6.49
C ASN A 162 -12.59 1.02 -5.73
N GLY A 163 -11.50 0.33 -6.12
CA GLY A 163 -10.15 0.58 -5.67
C GLY A 163 -9.97 0.19 -4.21
N ILE A 164 -9.28 -0.92 -3.98
CA ILE A 164 -8.92 -1.29 -2.61
C ILE A 164 -7.90 -0.28 -2.10
N THR A 165 -8.35 0.62 -1.22
CA THR A 165 -7.52 1.69 -0.65
C THR A 165 -7.25 1.43 0.82
N ILE A 166 -5.98 1.30 1.17
CA ILE A 166 -5.55 1.08 2.55
C ILE A 166 -5.51 2.42 3.27
N LYS A 167 -6.22 2.52 4.39
CA LYS A 167 -6.32 3.73 5.22
C LYS A 167 -5.64 3.53 6.56
N ALA A 168 -4.76 4.45 6.93
CA ALA A 168 -4.20 4.60 8.27
C ALA A 168 -5.23 5.26 9.20
N GLY A 169 -5.57 4.60 10.30
CA GLY A 169 -6.55 5.08 11.29
C GLY A 169 -7.97 5.32 10.73
N GLY A 170 -8.25 4.89 9.49
CA GLY A 170 -9.47 5.29 8.77
C GLY A 170 -9.49 6.75 8.29
N LEU A 171 -8.45 7.53 8.59
CA LEU A 171 -8.38 8.98 8.33
C LEU A 171 -7.51 9.32 7.12
N VAL A 172 -6.34 8.69 7.01
CA VAL A 172 -5.33 9.02 5.99
C VAL A 172 -5.21 7.85 5.02
N ILE A 173 -5.43 8.11 3.73
CA ILE A 173 -5.18 7.11 2.68
C ILE A 173 -3.66 6.95 2.55
N ILE A 174 -3.15 5.72 2.63
CA ILE A 174 -1.73 5.43 2.45
C ILE A 174 -1.50 4.96 1.02
N ASN A 175 -0.88 5.81 0.22
CA ASN A 175 -0.56 5.56 -1.19
C ASN A 175 0.72 6.29 -1.61
N ALA A 176 1.17 6.10 -2.85
CA ALA A 176 2.37 6.77 -3.38
C ALA A 176 2.27 8.31 -3.35
N GLU A 177 1.07 8.89 -3.47
CA GLU A 177 0.90 10.34 -3.34
C GLU A 177 1.19 10.85 -1.92
N THR A 178 0.99 10.00 -0.91
CA THR A 178 1.17 10.37 0.49
C THR A 178 2.62 10.67 0.82
N ILE A 179 3.55 9.85 0.33
CA ILE A 179 4.98 10.14 0.51
C ILE A 179 5.40 11.41 -0.22
N VAL A 180 4.88 11.66 -1.43
CA VAL A 180 5.15 12.91 -2.15
C VAL A 180 4.63 14.12 -1.37
N LYS A 181 3.44 14.02 -0.76
CA LYS A 181 2.89 15.07 0.12
C LYS A 181 3.80 15.30 1.33
N VAL A 182 4.24 14.24 2.02
CA VAL A 182 5.14 14.34 3.17
C VAL A 182 6.46 15.02 2.79
N LEU A 183 7.09 14.63 1.68
CA LEU A 183 8.34 15.22 1.21
C LEU A 183 8.17 16.70 0.82
N ARG A 184 7.06 17.07 0.17
CA ARG A 184 6.77 18.47 -0.17
C ARG A 184 6.58 19.32 1.08
N VAL A 185 5.85 18.80 2.07
CA VAL A 185 5.66 19.49 3.37
C VAL A 185 7.00 19.64 4.08
N ALA A 186 7.83 18.60 4.14
CA ALA A 186 9.17 18.64 4.73
C ALA A 186 10.05 19.71 4.07
N TRP A 187 10.09 19.74 2.73
CA TRP A 187 10.86 20.73 1.97
C TRP A 187 10.36 22.17 2.19
N SER A 188 9.04 22.35 2.17
CA SER A 188 8.41 23.66 2.38
C SER A 188 8.69 24.18 3.79
N ALA A 189 8.53 23.32 4.80
CA ALA A 189 8.84 23.66 6.19
C ALA A 189 10.31 24.04 6.37
N CYS A 190 11.23 23.26 5.79
CA CYS A 190 12.65 23.56 5.83
C CYS A 190 12.98 24.92 5.16
N SER A 191 12.40 25.17 3.99
CA SER A 191 12.61 26.43 3.25
C SER A 191 12.14 27.65 4.05
N ILE A 192 10.97 27.57 4.69
CA ILE A 192 10.44 28.62 5.56
C ILE A 192 11.35 28.86 6.77
N LEU A 193 11.74 27.80 7.47
CA LEU A 193 12.60 27.89 8.65
C LEU A 193 13.96 28.53 8.31
N ARG A 194 14.53 28.19 7.16
CA ARG A 194 15.77 28.80 6.67
C ARG A 194 15.57 30.28 6.31
N GLY A 195 14.46 30.64 5.68
CA GLY A 195 14.13 32.03 5.36
C GLY A 195 13.94 32.91 6.60
N LEU A 196 13.27 32.39 7.63
CA LEU A 196 13.07 33.11 8.90
C LEU A 196 14.36 33.38 9.66
N ARG A 197 15.38 32.53 9.48
CA ARG A 197 16.69 32.69 10.14
C ARG A 197 17.60 33.69 9.43
N GLN A 198 17.38 33.95 8.14
CA GLN A 198 18.20 34.90 7.36
C GLN A 198 17.77 36.36 7.53
N ASN A 199 16.57 36.60 8.10
CA ASN A 199 16.07 37.92 8.50
C ASN A 199 16.39 38.20 9.97
#